data_AF-A0A534Z0F5-F1
#
_entry.id   AF-A0A534Z0F5-F1
#
_cell.length_a   1.000
_cell.length_b   1.000
_cell.length_c   1.000
_cell.angle_alpha   90.00
_cell.angle_beta   90.00
_cell.angle_gamma   90.00
#
_symmetry.space_group_name_H-M   'P 1'
#
loop_
_entity.id
_entity.type
_entity.pdbx_description
1 polymer ?
#
loop_
_entity_poly.entity_id
_entity_poly.type
_entity_poly.pdbx_seq_one_letter_code
_entity_poly.pdbx_strand_id
1 'polypeptide(L)'
;MRRLALVGSLCTTLLAALPAAGGTILYATAASLNRVDGFCVGAGGGFVPGANIVPADTKGTEPRRLLVAPGPGGVDGVLYVGERDRVEAFTIGPRGGLKFLGSTTLIKDELPAIKNELPMDVMDMAFNPDGRTLYVAQNGPDRIAAYPLDPKTGLVLAPKTGFTSCIQGRPNAAYRALLVRNSLLYVSEQLTPGRIANFPIDAGGGLGHDPTECSGQRPKVCNAGSRARQVCTTDDTDATTGCPGATCPGCCVALTLPISERRRIERPRSFLILDDRVYVEEVETKRIKAFSLQPDGLFPPPTMVGKRLRWEKPVSRTASVLGYADLVLFRSTLLASQFEKGRIDAYRLKPDGRLPRQPTRHTKEDVRTSPVRMTISRCSGGSNDGLACASAMECPGGTCPSAANVLYVAAGELDRVQAFRLRQSDGLPSPAPFSQTDEQTGSFPNDVALAVLSDECR
;
A
#
# COMPACT_ATOMS: atom_id res chain seq x y z
N MET A 1 -76.88 -11.27 -11.88
CA MET A 1 -75.78 -11.86 -11.09
C MET A 1 -74.47 -11.64 -11.82
N ARG A 2 -73.44 -11.11 -11.15
CA ARG A 2 -72.00 -11.19 -11.52
C ARG A 2 -71.21 -10.66 -10.32
N ARG A 3 -70.43 -11.50 -9.65
CA ARG A 3 -69.50 -11.08 -8.58
C ARG A 3 -68.13 -10.84 -9.21
N LEU A 4 -67.57 -9.65 -9.06
CA LEU A 4 -66.13 -9.45 -9.27
C LEU A 4 -65.42 -9.99 -8.02
N ALA A 5 -64.45 -10.88 -8.21
CA ALA A 5 -63.52 -11.29 -7.16
C ALA A 5 -62.29 -10.39 -7.23
N LEU A 6 -62.07 -9.59 -6.18
CA LEU A 6 -60.89 -8.75 -6.08
C LEU A 6 -59.72 -9.58 -5.53
N VAL A 7 -58.84 -10.06 -6.39
CA VAL A 7 -57.64 -10.81 -5.98
C VAL A 7 -56.59 -9.80 -5.48
N GLY A 8 -56.58 -9.58 -4.17
CA GLY A 8 -55.55 -8.77 -3.51
C GLY A 8 -54.19 -9.47 -3.56
N SER A 9 -53.31 -9.02 -4.45
CA SER A 9 -51.93 -9.49 -4.49
C SER A 9 -51.17 -8.92 -3.29
N LEU A 10 -50.90 -9.76 -2.28
CA LEU A 10 -49.94 -9.43 -1.23
C LEU A 10 -48.54 -9.40 -1.84
N CYS A 11 -48.05 -8.21 -2.17
CA CYS A 11 -46.66 -8.00 -2.52
C CYS A 11 -45.82 -8.06 -1.24
N THR A 12 -45.49 -9.26 -0.78
CA THR A 12 -44.56 -9.46 0.34
C THR A 12 -43.16 -9.07 -0.11
N THR A 13 -42.82 -7.80 0.09
CA THR A 13 -41.45 -7.31 -0.01
C THR A 13 -40.60 -8.02 1.03
N LEU A 14 -39.83 -9.03 0.62
CA LEU A 14 -38.72 -9.50 1.44
C LEU A 14 -37.74 -8.32 1.56
N LEU A 15 -37.73 -7.67 2.72
CA LEU A 15 -36.51 -7.06 3.20
C LEU A 15 -35.54 -8.23 3.42
N ALA A 16 -34.65 -8.44 2.45
CA ALA A 16 -33.43 -9.18 2.71
C ALA A 16 -32.74 -8.45 3.87
N ALA A 17 -32.70 -9.08 5.05
CA ALA A 17 -31.97 -8.54 6.17
C ALA A 17 -30.52 -8.39 5.73
N LEU A 18 -30.06 -7.15 5.58
CA LEU A 18 -28.64 -6.88 5.46
C LEU A 18 -27.97 -7.56 6.67
N PRO A 19 -26.95 -8.41 6.46
CA PRO A 19 -26.25 -9.01 7.59
C PRO A 19 -25.79 -7.86 8.48
N ALA A 20 -26.14 -7.91 9.76
CA ALA A 20 -25.60 -6.98 10.72
C ALA A 20 -24.08 -7.14 10.65
N ALA A 21 -23.38 -6.07 10.26
CA ALA A 21 -21.93 -6.11 10.23
C ALA A 21 -21.44 -6.43 11.65
N GLY A 22 -20.57 -7.42 11.78
CA GLY A 22 -19.92 -7.71 13.05
C GLY A 22 -19.00 -6.57 13.47
N GLY A 23 -18.23 -6.79 14.53
CA GLY A 23 -17.34 -5.78 15.08
C GLY A 23 -16.34 -5.24 14.05
N THR A 24 -15.93 -4.00 14.23
CA THR A 24 -14.74 -3.48 13.56
C THR A 24 -13.52 -3.80 14.44
N ILE A 25 -12.42 -4.20 13.83
CA ILE A 25 -11.11 -4.26 14.51
C ILE A 25 -10.08 -3.44 13.74
N LEU A 26 -9.19 -2.78 14.50
CA LEU A 26 -7.97 -2.20 13.98
C LEU A 26 -6.77 -3.03 14.47
N TYR A 27 -5.92 -3.45 13.55
CA TYR A 27 -4.62 -4.03 13.84
C TYR A 27 -3.54 -2.94 13.77
N ALA A 28 -2.56 -3.01 14.66
CA ALA A 28 -1.35 -2.21 14.59
C ALA A 28 -0.10 -3.08 14.76
N THR A 29 0.98 -2.69 14.09
CA THR A 29 2.31 -3.26 14.34
C THR A 29 2.76 -2.90 15.76
N ALA A 30 3.38 -3.83 16.50
CA ALA A 30 4.30 -3.51 17.58
C ALA A 30 5.71 -3.88 17.09
N ALA A 31 6.28 -3.00 16.27
CA ALA A 31 7.52 -3.22 15.53
C ALA A 31 8.70 -3.62 16.44
N SER A 32 8.88 -2.93 17.56
CA SER A 32 9.97 -3.19 18.49
C SER A 32 9.72 -4.40 19.42
N LEU A 33 8.54 -5.02 19.35
CA LEU A 33 8.15 -6.21 20.12
C LEU A 33 7.88 -7.44 19.25
N ASN A 34 8.09 -7.36 17.93
CA ASN A 34 7.86 -8.44 16.95
C ASN A 34 6.45 -9.07 17.04
N ARG A 35 5.41 -8.23 17.10
CA ARG A 35 4.02 -8.71 17.14
C ARG A 35 3.02 -7.76 16.48
N VAL A 36 1.78 -8.19 16.38
CA VAL A 36 0.62 -7.38 16.00
C VAL A 36 -0.37 -7.29 17.16
N ASP A 37 -0.75 -6.08 17.54
CA ASP A 37 -1.80 -5.81 18.51
C ASP A 37 -3.15 -5.56 17.81
N GLY A 38 -4.25 -5.98 18.42
CA GLY A 38 -5.60 -5.80 17.89
C GLY A 38 -6.52 -5.04 18.85
N PHE A 39 -7.12 -3.95 18.36
CA PHE A 39 -7.94 -3.02 19.14
C PHE A 39 -9.37 -3.00 18.59
N CYS A 40 -10.35 -3.34 19.43
CA CYS A 40 -11.74 -3.32 19.01
C CYS A 40 -12.24 -1.89 18.79
N VAL A 41 -12.91 -1.67 17.68
CA VAL A 41 -13.43 -0.36 17.25
C VAL A 41 -14.96 -0.41 17.32
N GLY A 42 -15.55 0.44 18.16
CA GLY A 42 -16.99 0.52 18.33
C GLY A 42 -17.66 1.21 17.15
N ALA A 43 -19.00 1.12 17.03
CA ALA A 43 -19.78 1.71 15.94
C ALA A 43 -19.53 3.23 15.73
N GLY A 44 -19.11 3.94 16.78
CA GLY A 44 -18.69 5.34 16.70
C GLY A 44 -17.31 5.57 16.04
N GLY A 45 -16.55 4.54 15.67
CA GLY A 45 -15.18 4.63 15.13
C GLY A 45 -14.10 4.96 16.14
N GLY A 46 -14.40 4.88 17.44
CA GLY A 46 -13.40 4.98 18.51
C GLY A 46 -13.02 3.60 19.04
N PHE A 47 -11.84 3.48 19.64
CA PHE A 47 -11.42 2.28 20.33
C PHE A 47 -12.30 2.00 21.56
N VAL A 48 -12.60 0.74 21.81
CA VAL A 48 -13.39 0.27 22.96
C VAL A 48 -12.42 0.01 24.14
N PRO A 49 -12.47 0.79 25.24
CA PRO A 49 -11.51 0.64 26.34
C PRO A 49 -11.51 -0.76 26.95
N GLY A 50 -10.33 -1.33 27.13
CA GLY A 50 -10.15 -2.69 27.68
C GLY A 50 -10.50 -3.84 26.72
N ALA A 51 -11.16 -3.58 25.58
CA ALA A 51 -11.41 -4.58 24.55
C ALA A 51 -10.26 -4.61 23.53
N ASN A 52 -9.08 -5.01 24.03
CA ASN A 52 -7.95 -5.39 23.21
C ASN A 52 -7.95 -6.93 23.13
N ILE A 53 -7.84 -7.49 21.93
CA ILE A 53 -7.61 -8.94 21.80
C ILE A 53 -6.17 -9.29 22.18
N VAL A 54 -5.94 -10.55 22.53
CA VAL A 54 -4.59 -11.07 22.80
C VAL A 54 -3.67 -10.79 21.59
N PRO A 55 -2.52 -10.11 21.77
CA PRO A 55 -1.58 -9.86 20.69
C PRO A 55 -1.08 -11.14 20.03
N ALA A 56 -0.73 -11.04 18.74
CA ALA A 56 -0.18 -12.14 17.97
C ALA A 56 1.30 -11.89 17.65
N ASP A 57 2.18 -12.61 18.32
CA ASP A 57 3.62 -12.62 18.04
C ASP A 57 3.88 -13.12 16.61
N THR A 58 4.73 -12.41 15.87
CA THR A 58 5.24 -12.86 14.56
C THR A 58 6.47 -13.72 14.77
N LYS A 59 6.88 -14.50 13.75
CA LYS A 59 8.15 -15.25 13.80
C LYS A 59 9.26 -14.56 13.01
N GLY A 60 8.95 -13.46 12.34
CA GLY A 60 9.91 -12.55 11.73
C GLY A 60 10.41 -11.50 12.71
N THR A 61 10.83 -10.36 12.17
CA THR A 61 11.44 -9.25 12.90
C THR A 61 10.96 -7.90 12.38
N GLU A 62 10.69 -6.96 13.28
CA GLU A 62 10.22 -5.61 12.97
C GLU A 62 9.04 -5.60 11.95
N PRO A 63 7.80 -5.92 12.34
CA PRO A 63 6.65 -5.71 11.47
C PRO A 63 6.53 -4.22 11.06
N ARG A 64 6.44 -3.97 9.74
CA ARG A 64 6.44 -2.62 9.13
C ARG A 64 5.28 -2.31 8.19
N ARG A 65 4.50 -3.33 7.81
CA ARG A 65 3.37 -3.19 6.90
C ARG A 65 2.24 -4.14 7.27
N LEU A 66 1.01 -3.65 7.26
CA LEU A 66 -0.21 -4.42 7.42
C LEU A 66 -1.11 -4.23 6.18
N LEU A 67 -1.60 -5.34 5.64
CA LEU A 67 -2.69 -5.37 4.67
C LEU A 67 -3.74 -6.39 5.10
N VAL A 68 -5.02 -6.08 4.91
CA VAL A 68 -6.13 -7.03 5.10
C VAL A 68 -6.74 -7.35 3.73
N ALA A 69 -6.92 -8.64 3.44
CA ALA A 69 -7.75 -9.12 2.35
C ALA A 69 -9.04 -9.77 2.89
N PRO A 70 -10.13 -9.83 2.09
CA PRO A 70 -11.29 -10.66 2.38
C PRO A 70 -10.92 -12.12 2.67
N GLY A 71 -11.67 -12.75 3.57
CA GLY A 71 -11.36 -14.10 4.05
C GLY A 71 -11.81 -15.21 3.10
N PRO A 72 -11.11 -16.36 3.10
CA PRO A 72 -11.70 -17.65 2.76
C PRO A 72 -13.03 -17.88 3.48
N GLY A 73 -13.98 -18.56 2.83
CA GLY A 73 -15.26 -18.90 3.44
C GLY A 73 -15.09 -19.68 4.75
N GLY A 74 -15.42 -19.05 5.88
CA GLY A 74 -15.21 -19.58 7.23
C GLY A 74 -14.28 -18.74 8.13
N VAL A 75 -13.63 -17.70 7.59
CA VAL A 75 -12.89 -16.68 8.35
C VAL A 75 -13.21 -15.28 7.80
N ASP A 76 -13.02 -14.24 8.60
CA ASP A 76 -13.45 -12.88 8.25
C ASP A 76 -12.49 -12.19 7.27
N GLY A 77 -11.21 -12.55 7.35
CA GLY A 77 -10.15 -11.94 6.56
C GLY A 77 -8.82 -12.69 6.67
N VAL A 78 -7.86 -12.23 5.88
CA VAL A 78 -6.43 -12.58 6.06
C VAL A 78 -5.65 -11.30 6.27
N LEU A 79 -4.95 -11.20 7.40
CA LEU A 79 -3.98 -10.15 7.67
C LEU A 79 -2.61 -10.60 7.16
N TYR A 80 -2.01 -9.78 6.30
CA TYR A 80 -0.63 -9.94 5.82
C TYR A 80 0.26 -8.94 6.53
N VAL A 81 1.32 -9.44 7.14
CA VAL A 81 2.29 -8.68 7.92
C VAL A 81 3.61 -8.68 7.16
N GLY A 82 3.98 -7.53 6.60
CA GLY A 82 5.27 -7.30 5.98
C GLY A 82 6.30 -6.94 7.05
N GLU A 83 7.37 -7.72 7.13
CA GLU A 83 8.40 -7.64 8.16
C GLU A 83 9.77 -7.33 7.55
N ARG A 84 10.79 -7.14 8.40
CA ARG A 84 12.16 -6.93 7.94
C ARG A 84 12.70 -8.14 7.18
N ASP A 85 12.34 -9.38 7.52
CA ASP A 85 12.91 -10.60 6.92
C ASP A 85 11.95 -11.42 6.04
N ARG A 86 10.63 -11.17 6.08
CA ARG A 86 9.59 -11.99 5.42
C ARG A 86 8.26 -11.26 5.23
N VAL A 87 7.26 -11.94 4.67
CA VAL A 87 5.84 -11.66 4.89
C VAL A 87 5.17 -12.84 5.61
N GLU A 88 4.45 -12.59 6.69
CA GLU A 88 3.58 -13.57 7.35
C GLU A 88 2.10 -13.32 7.03
N ALA A 89 1.29 -14.38 7.08
CA ALA A 89 -0.15 -14.33 6.88
C ALA A 89 -0.86 -14.95 8.10
N PHE A 90 -1.96 -14.32 8.51
CA PHE A 90 -2.78 -14.75 9.64
C PHE A 90 -4.27 -14.72 9.24
N THR A 91 -5.02 -15.79 9.51
CA THR A 91 -6.48 -15.74 9.41
C THR A 91 -7.05 -14.89 10.55
N ILE A 92 -8.02 -14.04 10.22
CA ILE A 92 -8.83 -13.28 11.17
C ILE A 92 -10.06 -14.12 11.52
N GLY A 93 -10.17 -14.59 12.77
CA GLY A 93 -11.36 -15.30 13.25
C GLY A 93 -12.52 -14.36 13.60
N PRO A 94 -13.76 -14.89 13.81
CA PRO A 94 -15.01 -14.14 13.97
C PRO A 94 -15.03 -12.93 14.93
N ARG A 95 -14.11 -12.90 15.91
CA ARG A 95 -13.99 -11.85 16.93
C ARG A 95 -12.68 -11.07 16.87
N GLY A 96 -11.95 -11.17 15.76
CA GLY A 96 -10.68 -10.48 15.50
C GLY A 96 -9.42 -11.26 15.85
N GLY A 97 -9.52 -12.36 16.61
CA GLY A 97 -8.38 -13.19 16.99
C GLY A 97 -7.58 -13.69 15.78
N LEU A 98 -6.27 -13.42 15.77
CA LEU A 98 -5.36 -13.82 14.70
C LEU A 98 -4.83 -15.24 14.92
N LYS A 99 -4.72 -16.01 13.83
CA LYS A 99 -4.08 -17.33 13.82
C LYS A 99 -3.11 -17.44 12.64
N PHE A 100 -1.85 -17.79 12.91
CA PHE A 100 -0.83 -17.97 11.88
C PHE A 100 -1.29 -18.98 10.81
N LEU A 101 -1.19 -18.56 9.56
CA LEU A 101 -1.64 -19.28 8.37
C LEU A 101 -0.45 -19.76 7.52
N GLY A 102 0.56 -18.91 7.36
CA GLY A 102 1.78 -19.22 6.62
C GLY A 102 2.76 -18.05 6.61
N SER A 103 3.96 -18.26 6.06
CA SER A 103 4.97 -17.23 5.86
C SER A 103 5.72 -17.46 4.55
N THR A 104 6.19 -16.41 3.90
CA THR A 104 7.14 -16.55 2.80
C THR A 104 8.40 -17.27 3.26
N THR A 105 9.15 -17.83 2.30
CA THR A 105 10.54 -18.23 2.49
C THR A 105 11.41 -17.04 2.93
N LEU A 106 12.52 -17.34 3.62
CA LEU A 106 13.53 -16.32 3.93
C LEU A 106 14.50 -16.17 2.75
N ILE A 107 14.96 -14.96 2.50
CA ILE A 107 15.89 -14.65 1.41
C ILE A 107 17.18 -15.49 1.49
N LYS A 108 17.64 -15.85 2.69
CA LYS A 108 18.82 -16.72 2.89
C LYS A 108 18.59 -18.20 2.52
N ASP A 109 17.35 -18.67 2.62
CA ASP A 109 16.96 -20.04 2.29
C ASP A 109 16.66 -20.17 0.79
N GLU A 110 16.13 -19.10 0.18
CA GLU A 110 16.06 -18.93 -1.27
C GLU A 110 17.45 -18.82 -1.91
N LEU A 111 18.35 -18.03 -1.32
CA LEU A 111 19.60 -17.55 -1.91
C LEU A 111 20.85 -17.88 -1.06
N PRO A 112 21.13 -19.15 -0.74
CA PRO A 112 22.21 -19.54 0.18
C PRO A 112 23.64 -19.20 -0.29
N ALA A 113 23.80 -18.75 -1.55
CA ALA A 113 25.06 -18.24 -2.08
C ALA A 113 25.37 -16.79 -1.63
N ILE A 114 24.38 -16.04 -1.13
CA ILE A 114 24.55 -14.64 -0.72
C ILE A 114 25.06 -14.60 0.73
N LYS A 115 26.39 -14.53 0.88
CA LYS A 115 27.10 -14.58 2.17
C LYS A 115 26.80 -13.44 3.15
N ASN A 116 26.28 -12.32 2.66
CA ASN A 116 25.79 -11.23 3.50
C ASN A 116 24.27 -11.39 3.60
N GLU A 117 23.75 -11.70 4.80
CA GLU A 117 22.32 -11.87 5.03
C GLU A 117 21.57 -10.56 4.70
N LEU A 118 21.03 -10.47 3.48
CA LEU A 118 20.13 -9.41 3.06
C LEU A 118 18.71 -9.85 3.46
N PRO A 119 18.12 -9.26 4.53
CA PRO A 119 16.75 -9.58 4.90
C PRO A 119 15.82 -8.99 3.83
N MET A 120 14.58 -9.48 3.73
CA MET A 120 13.64 -9.10 2.68
C MET A 120 13.43 -7.57 2.56
N ASP A 121 13.47 -6.87 3.70
CA ASP A 121 13.23 -5.44 3.89
C ASP A 121 11.91 -5.01 3.23
N VAL A 122 10.80 -5.59 3.71
CA VAL A 122 9.46 -5.28 3.20
C VAL A 122 9.08 -3.87 3.60
N MET A 123 9.10 -2.96 2.63
CA MET A 123 8.76 -1.55 2.87
C MET A 123 7.32 -1.20 2.53
N ASP A 124 6.72 -1.87 1.56
CA ASP A 124 5.31 -1.71 1.19
C ASP A 124 4.77 -2.94 0.47
N MET A 125 3.45 -3.07 0.41
CA MET A 125 2.75 -4.16 -0.25
C MET A 125 1.47 -3.64 -0.94
N ALA A 126 1.03 -4.31 -2.01
CA ALA A 126 -0.25 -4.03 -2.68
C ALA A 126 -0.86 -5.30 -3.28
N PHE A 127 -2.18 -5.43 -3.31
CA PHE A 127 -2.88 -6.53 -3.99
C PHE A 127 -3.14 -6.23 -5.46
N ASN A 128 -3.19 -7.27 -6.28
CA ASN A 128 -3.89 -7.23 -7.57
C ASN A 128 -5.42 -7.23 -7.31
N PRO A 129 -6.24 -6.46 -8.05
CA PRO A 129 -7.68 -6.34 -7.78
C PRO A 129 -8.52 -7.62 -7.94
N ASP A 130 -7.95 -8.72 -8.44
CA ASP A 130 -8.60 -10.03 -8.47
C ASP A 130 -8.45 -10.83 -7.16
N GLY A 131 -7.67 -10.32 -6.20
CA GLY A 131 -7.38 -10.96 -4.92
C GLY A 131 -6.43 -12.17 -5.02
N ARG A 132 -5.80 -12.43 -6.17
CA ARG A 132 -4.98 -13.63 -6.43
C ARG A 132 -3.47 -13.39 -6.38
N THR A 133 -3.03 -12.15 -6.19
CA THR A 133 -1.61 -11.81 -6.14
C THR A 133 -1.32 -10.68 -5.17
N LEU A 134 -0.28 -10.85 -4.36
CA LEU A 134 0.30 -9.85 -3.47
C LEU A 134 1.66 -9.40 -4.00
N TYR A 135 1.77 -8.12 -4.34
CA TYR A 135 3.04 -7.48 -4.69
C TYR A 135 3.73 -7.01 -3.42
N VAL A 136 4.97 -7.46 -3.22
CA VAL A 136 5.79 -7.17 -2.03
C VAL A 136 7.04 -6.42 -2.48
N ALA A 137 7.25 -5.21 -1.96
CA ALA A 137 8.45 -4.43 -2.23
C ALA A 137 9.61 -4.88 -1.33
N GLN A 138 10.58 -5.61 -1.89
CA GLN A 138 11.67 -6.27 -1.18
C GLN A 138 13.00 -5.55 -1.45
N ASN A 139 13.36 -4.61 -0.58
CA ASN A 139 14.56 -3.77 -0.79
C ASN A 139 15.88 -4.53 -0.60
N GLY A 140 15.92 -5.60 0.19
CA GLY A 140 17.13 -6.44 0.33
C GLY A 140 17.61 -7.03 -1.01
N PRO A 141 16.75 -7.75 -1.75
CA PRO A 141 17.04 -8.22 -3.12
C PRO A 141 16.84 -7.17 -4.24
N ASP A 142 16.50 -5.90 -3.93
CA ASP A 142 16.15 -4.85 -4.92
C ASP A 142 15.03 -5.25 -5.90
N ARG A 143 14.09 -6.11 -5.49
CA ARG A 143 12.99 -6.59 -6.35
C ARG A 143 11.61 -6.25 -5.78
N ILE A 144 10.59 -6.24 -6.64
CA ILE A 144 9.19 -6.37 -6.21
C ILE A 144 8.74 -7.75 -6.66
N ALA A 145 8.29 -8.58 -5.72
CA ALA A 145 7.91 -9.96 -5.98
C ALA A 145 6.38 -10.13 -5.93
N ALA A 146 5.83 -10.90 -6.87
CA ALA A 146 4.41 -11.23 -6.98
C ALA A 146 4.15 -12.59 -6.34
N TYR A 147 3.58 -12.60 -5.13
CA TYR A 147 3.23 -13.83 -4.42
C TYR A 147 1.81 -14.28 -4.79
N PRO A 148 1.62 -15.54 -5.22
CA PRO A 148 0.30 -16.10 -5.51
C PRO A 148 -0.53 -16.25 -4.23
N LEU A 149 -1.79 -15.84 -4.30
CA LEU A 149 -2.76 -15.96 -3.23
C LEU A 149 -3.81 -17.01 -3.62
N ASP A 150 -4.10 -17.94 -2.71
CA ASP A 150 -5.23 -18.86 -2.85
C ASP A 150 -6.40 -18.31 -2.03
N PRO A 151 -7.56 -18.01 -2.64
CA PRO A 151 -8.73 -17.51 -1.93
C PRO A 151 -9.33 -18.49 -0.90
N LYS A 152 -8.76 -19.70 -0.74
CA LYS A 152 -9.07 -20.63 0.35
C LYS A 152 -8.04 -20.66 1.49
N THR A 153 -6.79 -20.29 1.25
CA THR A 153 -5.68 -20.44 2.22
C THR A 153 -4.81 -19.19 2.39
N GLY A 154 -5.20 -18.06 1.80
CA GLY A 154 -4.48 -16.79 1.86
C GLY A 154 -3.26 -16.80 0.93
N LEU A 155 -2.20 -17.51 1.30
CA LEU A 155 -0.88 -17.43 0.66
C LEU A 155 -0.41 -18.80 0.15
N VAL A 156 -0.11 -18.92 -1.16
CA VAL A 156 0.41 -20.16 -1.74
C VAL A 156 1.93 -20.20 -1.63
N LEU A 157 2.46 -21.15 -0.86
CA LEU A 157 3.89 -21.28 -0.55
C LEU A 157 4.63 -22.28 -1.45
N ALA A 158 4.28 -22.34 -2.74
CA ALA A 158 4.86 -23.29 -3.68
C ALA A 158 5.00 -22.70 -5.10
N PRO A 159 6.09 -22.98 -5.84
CA PRO A 159 7.26 -23.79 -5.46
C PRO A 159 8.27 -23.01 -4.57
N LYS A 160 9.48 -23.55 -4.39
CA LYS A 160 10.50 -23.14 -3.38
C LYS A 160 10.85 -21.64 -3.26
N THR A 161 10.58 -20.81 -4.25
CA THR A 161 10.81 -19.35 -4.20
C THR A 161 9.64 -18.56 -3.61
N GLY A 162 8.47 -19.18 -3.43
CA GLY A 162 7.25 -18.55 -2.91
C GLY A 162 6.55 -17.58 -3.86
N PHE A 163 7.26 -16.82 -4.70
CA PHE A 163 6.69 -15.90 -5.69
C PHE A 163 6.67 -16.48 -7.11
N THR A 164 5.73 -16.03 -7.95
CA THR A 164 5.51 -16.50 -9.34
C THR A 164 6.15 -15.62 -10.41
N SER A 165 6.35 -14.33 -10.12
CA SER A 165 7.01 -13.38 -11.04
C SER A 165 7.49 -12.15 -10.29
N CYS A 166 8.21 -11.24 -10.96
CA CYS A 166 8.88 -10.13 -10.29
C CYS A 166 9.22 -8.95 -11.21
N ILE A 167 9.39 -7.78 -10.59
CA ILE A 167 10.20 -6.68 -11.09
C ILE A 167 11.58 -6.79 -10.43
N GLN A 168 12.64 -7.02 -11.20
CA GLN A 168 14.01 -6.79 -10.71
C GLN A 168 14.37 -5.34 -11.02
N GLY A 169 14.41 -4.47 -10.02
CA GLY A 169 14.71 -3.05 -10.20
C GLY A 169 16.12 -2.67 -9.73
N ARG A 170 16.41 -1.37 -9.75
CA ARG A 170 17.78 -0.79 -9.66
C ARG A 170 18.51 -1.11 -8.35
N PRO A 171 19.86 -1.11 -8.32
CA PRO A 171 20.61 -1.29 -7.09
C PRO A 171 20.26 -0.17 -6.10
N ASN A 172 19.80 -0.54 -4.90
CA ASN A 172 19.28 0.36 -3.87
C ASN A 172 18.16 1.27 -4.42
N ALA A 173 17.22 0.72 -5.19
CA ALA A 173 16.05 1.44 -5.71
C ALA A 173 15.21 2.08 -4.60
N ALA A 174 15.26 1.48 -3.40
CA ALA A 174 14.60 1.93 -2.18
C ALA A 174 13.11 2.19 -2.44
N TYR A 175 12.39 1.12 -2.73
CA TYR A 175 10.94 1.15 -2.88
C TYR A 175 10.29 1.63 -1.57
N ARG A 176 9.29 2.50 -1.68
CA ARG A 176 8.62 3.11 -0.51
C ARG A 176 7.11 3.03 -0.51
N ALA A 177 6.51 2.92 -1.69
CA ALA A 177 5.08 2.80 -1.89
C ALA A 177 4.80 2.06 -3.20
N LEU A 178 3.77 1.21 -3.18
CA LEU A 178 3.20 0.46 -4.28
C LEU A 178 1.71 0.84 -4.40
N LEU A 179 1.22 0.99 -5.62
CA LEU A 179 -0.21 1.15 -5.88
C LEU A 179 -0.58 0.46 -7.19
N VAL A 180 -1.63 -0.36 -7.18
CA VAL A 180 -2.16 -1.00 -8.38
C VAL A 180 -3.37 -0.22 -8.87
N ARG A 181 -3.40 0.14 -10.17
CA ARG A 181 -4.57 0.75 -10.82
C ARG A 181 -4.51 0.49 -12.33
N ASN A 182 -5.62 0.11 -12.95
CA ASN A 182 -5.75 -0.12 -14.40
C ASN A 182 -4.68 -1.09 -14.98
N SER A 183 -4.43 -2.22 -14.31
CA SER A 183 -3.36 -3.17 -14.68
C SER A 183 -1.95 -2.56 -14.77
N LEU A 184 -1.70 -1.49 -14.02
CA LEU A 184 -0.37 -0.91 -13.81
C LEU A 184 0.00 -0.97 -12.33
N LEU A 185 1.22 -1.41 -12.04
CA LEU A 185 1.87 -1.20 -10.74
C LEU A 185 2.65 0.12 -10.79
N TYR A 186 2.21 1.09 -9.99
CA TYR A 186 2.92 2.34 -9.75
C TYR A 186 3.84 2.14 -8.55
N VAL A 187 5.09 2.58 -8.67
CA VAL A 187 6.18 2.31 -7.72
C VAL A 187 6.90 3.61 -7.37
N SER A 188 7.04 3.90 -6.08
CA SER A 188 7.88 4.99 -5.57
C SER A 188 9.31 4.52 -5.34
N GLU A 189 10.26 4.99 -6.16
CA GLU A 189 11.70 4.70 -6.02
C GLU A 189 12.43 5.90 -5.40
N GLN A 190 12.94 5.74 -4.17
CA GLN A 190 13.64 6.79 -3.42
C GLN A 190 15.12 6.98 -3.84
N LEU A 191 15.41 6.75 -5.12
CA LEU A 191 16.67 7.10 -5.77
C LEU A 191 16.93 8.62 -5.72
N THR A 192 18.13 9.04 -6.12
CA THR A 192 18.53 10.45 -6.20
C THR A 192 19.12 10.76 -7.59
N PRO A 193 18.42 11.51 -8.47
CA PRO A 193 17.03 11.92 -8.36
C PRO A 193 16.07 10.72 -8.49
N GLY A 194 14.96 10.77 -7.76
CA GLY A 194 13.95 9.72 -7.69
C GLY A 194 12.91 9.80 -8.80
N ARG A 195 11.99 8.83 -8.76
CA ARG A 195 10.88 8.70 -9.72
C ARG A 195 9.68 7.98 -9.11
N ILE A 196 8.49 8.26 -9.64
CA ILE A 196 7.44 7.25 -9.73
C ILE A 196 7.67 6.47 -11.02
N ALA A 197 7.57 5.15 -10.98
CA ALA A 197 7.74 4.25 -12.12
C ALA A 197 6.49 3.39 -12.30
N ASN A 198 6.04 3.21 -13.54
CA ASN A 198 4.86 2.41 -13.88
C ASN A 198 5.30 1.15 -14.62
N PHE A 199 4.90 -0.01 -14.12
CA PHE A 199 5.13 -1.31 -14.72
C PHE A 199 3.79 -1.95 -15.11
N PRO A 200 3.71 -2.67 -16.24
CA PRO A 200 2.52 -3.42 -16.58
C PRO A 200 2.33 -4.60 -15.62
N ILE A 201 1.07 -4.95 -15.37
CA ILE A 201 0.64 -6.20 -14.75
C ILE A 201 -0.04 -7.01 -15.85
N ASP A 202 0.34 -8.28 -16.04
CA ASP A 202 -0.31 -9.14 -17.01
C ASP A 202 -1.68 -9.67 -16.53
N ALA A 203 -2.43 -10.34 -17.41
CA ALA A 203 -3.78 -10.82 -17.12
C ALA A 203 -3.84 -11.94 -16.05
N GLY A 204 -2.70 -12.52 -15.66
CA GLY A 204 -2.57 -13.46 -14.55
C GLY A 204 -2.00 -12.83 -13.27
N GLY A 205 -1.81 -11.51 -13.24
CA GLY A 205 -1.19 -10.78 -12.13
C GLY A 205 0.34 -10.72 -12.17
N GLY A 206 0.99 -11.17 -13.25
CA GLY A 206 2.45 -11.25 -13.32
C GLY A 206 3.15 -9.91 -13.61
N LEU A 207 4.45 -9.85 -13.26
CA LEU A 207 5.29 -8.64 -13.28
C LEU A 207 6.41 -8.61 -14.35
N GLY A 208 6.45 -9.61 -15.24
CA GLY A 208 7.28 -9.58 -16.46
C GLY A 208 8.63 -10.30 -16.41
N HIS A 209 9.14 -10.68 -15.24
CA HIS A 209 10.26 -11.63 -15.09
C HIS A 209 9.84 -12.86 -14.28
N ASP A 210 10.45 -14.02 -14.56
CA ASP A 210 10.24 -15.26 -13.79
C ASP A 210 11.09 -15.29 -12.49
N PRO A 211 10.77 -16.16 -11.51
CA PRO A 211 11.44 -16.15 -10.21
C PRO A 211 12.94 -16.39 -10.25
N THR A 212 13.45 -17.10 -11.27
CA THR A 212 14.88 -17.39 -11.47
C THR A 212 15.67 -16.19 -12.00
N GLU A 213 15.02 -15.25 -12.69
CA GLU A 213 15.63 -13.98 -13.12
C GLU A 213 15.83 -13.01 -11.95
N CYS A 214 14.98 -13.10 -10.91
CA CYS A 214 15.05 -12.26 -9.70
C CYS A 214 15.54 -13.02 -8.45
N SER A 215 15.99 -14.27 -8.59
CA SER A 215 16.63 -15.03 -7.51
C SER A 215 18.12 -14.67 -7.38
N GLY A 216 18.41 -13.37 -7.24
CA GLY A 216 19.66 -12.92 -6.64
C GLY A 216 20.92 -12.93 -7.51
N GLN A 217 20.92 -12.22 -8.64
CA GLN A 217 21.98 -11.22 -8.81
C GLN A 217 21.37 -9.87 -9.20
N ARG A 218 21.74 -8.84 -8.43
CA ARG A 218 21.22 -7.47 -8.52
C ARG A 218 21.36 -6.90 -9.95
N PRO A 219 20.41 -6.03 -10.32
CA PRO A 219 19.77 -6.01 -11.62
C PRO A 219 20.77 -5.89 -12.74
N LYS A 220 20.65 -6.78 -13.69
CA LYS A 220 21.63 -6.80 -14.73
C LYS A 220 21.27 -5.78 -15.80
N VAL A 221 22.24 -4.94 -16.16
CA VAL A 221 22.10 -3.82 -17.10
C VAL A 221 23.23 -3.78 -18.11
N CYS A 222 22.91 -3.87 -19.40
CA CYS A 222 23.83 -3.53 -20.49
C CYS A 222 24.03 -2.02 -20.44
N ASN A 223 24.88 -1.59 -19.53
CA ASN A 223 25.22 -0.21 -19.23
C ASN A 223 26.00 0.44 -20.38
N ALA A 224 26.39 -0.37 -21.36
CA ALA A 224 27.41 -0.09 -22.35
C ALA A 224 27.04 -0.57 -23.77
N GLY A 225 27.97 -0.28 -24.67
CA GLY A 225 27.83 -0.45 -26.11
C GLY A 225 27.08 0.68 -26.78
N SER A 226 26.83 0.51 -28.08
CA SER A 226 25.86 1.28 -28.87
C SER A 226 24.41 1.14 -28.36
N ARG A 227 24.22 0.34 -27.31
CA ARG A 227 22.95 -0.18 -26.78
C ARG A 227 22.87 -0.04 -25.25
N ALA A 228 23.42 1.06 -24.74
CA ALA A 228 23.46 1.34 -23.31
C ALA A 228 22.08 1.48 -22.64
N ARG A 229 21.98 0.97 -21.41
CA ARG A 229 20.80 0.74 -20.55
C ARG A 229 19.86 -0.40 -21.00
N GLN A 230 20.35 -1.40 -21.72
CA GLN A 230 19.55 -2.49 -22.32
C GLN A 230 19.79 -3.90 -21.71
N VAL A 231 19.95 -4.01 -20.37
CA VAL A 231 19.72 -5.24 -19.55
C VAL A 231 20.78 -6.41 -19.64
N CYS A 232 21.42 -6.96 -18.54
CA CYS A 232 22.62 -7.90 -18.61
C CYS A 232 22.88 -9.36 -17.88
N THR A 233 22.22 -10.53 -18.13
CA THR A 233 22.54 -11.98 -17.80
C THR A 233 23.35 -13.02 -18.70
N THR A 234 23.59 -12.92 -20.03
CA THR A 234 24.58 -13.72 -20.85
C THR A 234 25.98 -13.14 -21.51
N ASP A 235 27.20 -12.69 -20.88
CA ASP A 235 28.75 -12.24 -20.93
C ASP A 235 30.10 -12.96 -21.51
N ASP A 236 30.52 -12.77 -22.78
CA ASP A 236 31.78 -12.99 -23.60
C ASP A 236 31.68 -12.36 -25.05
N THR A 237 32.60 -11.46 -25.41
CA THR A 237 32.94 -10.73 -26.66
C THR A 237 31.93 -10.14 -27.72
N ASP A 238 30.65 -10.48 -27.84
CA ASP A 238 29.79 -10.08 -29.01
C ASP A 238 29.13 -8.66 -28.98
N ALA A 239 29.27 -7.90 -30.08
CA ALA A 239 28.83 -6.51 -30.27
C ALA A 239 27.30 -6.30 -30.47
N THR A 240 26.48 -6.97 -29.67
CA THR A 240 25.65 -8.12 -30.07
C THR A 240 24.57 -8.48 -29.06
N THR A 241 24.57 -9.75 -28.70
CA THR A 241 24.08 -10.25 -27.41
C THR A 241 24.62 -9.42 -26.24
N GLY A 242 25.89 -8.94 -26.36
CA GLY A 242 26.75 -8.28 -25.37
C GLY A 242 26.21 -7.15 -24.51
N CYS A 243 27.12 -6.27 -24.07
CA CYS A 243 26.80 -4.84 -24.02
C CYS A 243 27.32 -4.15 -25.30
N PRO A 244 26.88 -4.56 -26.52
CA PRO A 244 27.25 -4.09 -27.87
C PRO A 244 28.44 -3.16 -28.11
N GLY A 245 29.66 -3.67 -27.95
CA GLY A 245 30.80 -2.89 -27.45
C GLY A 245 31.21 -3.35 -26.03
N ALA A 246 30.68 -4.50 -25.65
CA ALA A 246 31.14 -5.51 -24.71
C ALA A 246 30.53 -6.83 -25.24
N THR A 247 30.11 -7.75 -24.38
CA THR A 247 30.68 -9.11 -24.37
C THR A 247 29.62 -10.06 -23.80
N CYS A 248 29.04 -11.13 -24.45
CA CYS A 248 27.98 -12.11 -23.93
C CYS A 248 28.09 -13.78 -23.90
N PRO A 249 28.39 -14.68 -22.83
CA PRO A 249 27.65 -15.42 -21.61
C PRO A 249 27.85 -15.07 -20.00
N GLY A 250 26.81 -14.64 -19.18
CA GLY A 250 26.77 -13.56 -18.08
C GLY A 250 26.11 -12.05 -18.10
N CYS A 251 25.60 -11.43 -19.23
CA CYS A 251 25.27 -10.06 -19.78
C CYS A 251 23.97 -9.72 -20.70
N CYS A 252 22.79 -10.41 -20.74
CA CYS A 252 21.44 -10.06 -21.35
C CYS A 252 20.19 -9.90 -20.36
N VAL A 253 18.95 -10.38 -20.48
CA VAL A 253 17.83 -9.88 -19.59
C VAL A 253 17.91 -10.17 -18.04
N ALA A 254 17.77 -9.14 -17.17
CA ALA A 254 17.40 -9.10 -15.71
C ALA A 254 17.35 -7.67 -15.04
N LEU A 255 16.75 -6.65 -15.67
CA LEU A 255 16.29 -5.39 -15.05
C LEU A 255 14.97 -5.03 -15.73
N THR A 256 13.88 -4.98 -14.98
CA THR A 256 12.60 -4.53 -15.52
C THR A 256 12.66 -3.02 -15.76
N LEU A 257 12.40 -2.61 -17.01
CA LEU A 257 12.26 -1.21 -17.36
C LEU A 257 10.78 -0.81 -17.25
N PRO A 258 10.44 0.27 -16.52
CA PRO A 258 9.07 0.76 -16.48
C PRO A 258 8.66 1.33 -17.83
N ILE A 259 7.43 1.04 -18.25
CA ILE A 259 6.86 1.53 -19.52
C ILE A 259 6.57 3.04 -19.50
N SER A 260 6.45 3.61 -18.31
CA SER A 260 6.28 5.05 -18.07
C SER A 260 6.91 5.41 -16.73
N GLU A 261 7.46 6.61 -16.59
CA GLU A 261 8.08 7.06 -15.35
C GLU A 261 8.07 8.58 -15.22
N ARG A 262 7.98 9.07 -13.98
CA ARG A 262 8.02 10.48 -13.62
C ARG A 262 9.34 10.82 -12.95
N ARG A 263 10.39 11.03 -13.75
CA ARG A 263 11.73 11.38 -13.23
C ARG A 263 11.81 12.80 -12.64
N ARG A 264 12.84 13.02 -11.83
CA ARG A 264 13.16 14.28 -11.11
C ARG A 264 12.12 14.63 -10.05
N ILE A 265 11.88 13.64 -9.20
CA ILE A 265 11.20 13.78 -7.92
C ILE A 265 12.26 13.60 -6.83
N GLU A 266 12.33 14.50 -5.87
CA GLU A 266 13.44 14.56 -4.92
C GLU A 266 13.17 13.65 -3.73
N ARG A 267 13.64 12.39 -3.86
CA ARG A 267 13.49 11.28 -2.90
C ARG A 267 12.04 11.06 -2.46
N PRO A 268 11.13 10.69 -3.40
CA PRO A 268 9.76 10.36 -3.05
C PRO A 268 9.71 9.19 -2.07
N ARG A 269 8.72 9.19 -1.17
CA ARG A 269 8.37 8.04 -0.34
C ARG A 269 6.91 7.66 -0.58
N SER A 270 5.94 8.46 -0.15
CA SER A 270 4.51 8.15 -0.34
C SER A 270 3.88 8.92 -1.51
N PHE A 271 2.90 8.30 -2.16
CA PHE A 271 2.08 8.90 -3.21
C PHE A 271 0.68 8.32 -3.22
N LEU A 272 -0.26 9.06 -3.82
CA LEU A 272 -1.60 8.57 -4.12
C LEU A 272 -2.08 9.07 -5.48
N ILE A 273 -3.13 8.43 -6.01
CA ILE A 273 -3.73 8.78 -7.30
C ILE A 273 -5.20 9.11 -7.10
N LEU A 274 -5.65 10.21 -7.70
CA LEU A 274 -7.06 10.60 -7.81
C LEU A 274 -7.29 11.10 -9.24
N ASP A 275 -8.34 10.59 -9.90
CA ASP A 275 -8.73 10.96 -11.27
C ASP A 275 -7.57 10.82 -12.27
N ASP A 276 -7.13 11.94 -12.87
CA ASP A 276 -5.98 12.04 -13.79
C ASP A 276 -4.66 12.39 -13.08
N ARG A 277 -4.59 12.42 -11.74
CA ARG A 277 -3.46 13.04 -11.01
C ARG A 277 -2.75 12.09 -10.05
N VAL A 278 -1.42 12.10 -10.11
CA VAL A 278 -0.54 11.51 -9.08
C VAL A 278 -0.05 12.63 -8.15
N TYR A 279 -0.26 12.46 -6.84
CA TYR A 279 0.20 13.36 -5.80
C TYR A 279 1.33 12.67 -5.04
N VAL A 280 2.52 13.25 -5.05
CA VAL A 280 3.74 12.65 -4.52
C VAL A 280 4.38 13.61 -3.51
N GLU A 281 4.71 13.13 -2.31
CA GLU A 281 5.53 13.91 -1.38
C GLU A 281 7.03 13.76 -1.69
N GLU A 282 7.79 14.81 -1.38
CA GLU A 282 9.22 14.88 -1.59
C GLU A 282 9.93 15.16 -0.28
N VAL A 283 10.66 14.16 0.23
CA VAL A 283 11.33 14.23 1.52
C VAL A 283 12.33 15.40 1.56
N GLU A 284 13.18 15.55 0.53
CA GLU A 284 14.23 16.59 0.54
C GLU A 284 13.67 17.99 0.33
N THR A 285 12.66 18.16 -0.54
CA THR A 285 12.11 19.50 -0.81
C THR A 285 10.88 19.85 0.02
N LYS A 286 10.53 18.97 0.97
CA LYS A 286 9.58 19.16 2.08
C LYS A 286 8.23 19.70 1.61
N ARG A 287 7.63 19.01 0.62
CA ARG A 287 6.43 19.45 -0.11
C ARG A 287 5.73 18.30 -0.82
N ILE A 288 4.53 18.57 -1.33
CA ILE A 288 3.78 17.67 -2.23
C ILE A 288 3.75 18.29 -3.64
N LYS A 289 3.95 17.47 -4.68
CA LYS A 289 3.78 17.81 -6.10
C LYS A 289 2.63 17.00 -6.70
N ALA A 290 1.86 17.61 -7.59
CA ALA A 290 0.86 16.93 -8.42
C ALA A 290 1.33 16.89 -9.89
N PHE A 291 1.22 15.73 -10.53
CA PHE A 291 1.51 15.48 -11.94
C PHE A 291 0.28 14.91 -12.63
N SER A 292 0.06 15.19 -13.92
CA SER A 292 -1.00 14.53 -14.68
C SER A 292 -0.54 13.18 -15.24
N LEU A 293 -1.53 12.30 -15.40
CA LEU A 293 -1.53 11.10 -16.20
C LEU A 293 -2.32 11.37 -17.49
N GLN A 294 -2.03 10.57 -18.51
CA GLN A 294 -2.87 10.44 -19.70
C GLN A 294 -4.01 9.45 -19.41
N PRO A 295 -5.03 9.31 -20.29
CA PRO A 295 -6.16 8.41 -20.06
C PRO A 295 -5.80 6.92 -19.91
N ASP A 296 -4.61 6.51 -20.36
CA ASP A 296 -4.03 5.17 -20.20
C ASP A 296 -3.38 4.94 -18.81
N GLY A 297 -3.31 5.96 -17.95
CA GLY A 297 -2.61 5.91 -16.66
C GLY A 297 -1.10 6.13 -16.73
N LEU A 298 -0.54 6.45 -17.91
CA LEU A 298 0.87 6.72 -18.11
C LEU A 298 1.18 8.22 -17.95
N PHE A 299 2.41 8.55 -17.56
CA PHE A 299 2.87 9.94 -17.50
C PHE A 299 3.15 10.47 -18.91
N PRO A 300 2.82 11.74 -19.22
CA PRO A 300 3.18 12.35 -20.50
C PRO A 300 4.69 12.26 -20.79
N PRO A 301 5.09 11.79 -21.98
CA PRO A 301 6.49 11.58 -22.32
C PRO A 301 7.30 12.89 -22.37
N PRO A 302 8.61 12.84 -22.10
CA PRO A 302 9.46 14.03 -22.15
C PRO A 302 9.63 14.55 -23.58
N THR A 303 9.30 15.83 -23.79
CA THR A 303 9.46 16.51 -25.08
C THR A 303 10.94 16.83 -25.36
N MET A 304 11.37 16.73 -26.62
CA MET A 304 12.71 17.22 -27.02
C MET A 304 12.66 18.73 -27.26
N VAL A 305 13.46 19.48 -26.50
CA VAL A 305 13.62 20.94 -26.66
C VAL A 305 15.09 21.23 -26.94
N GLY A 306 15.39 21.48 -28.22
CA GLY A 306 16.77 21.41 -28.72
C GLY A 306 17.37 20.02 -28.46
N LYS A 307 18.60 19.97 -27.93
CA LYS A 307 19.29 18.72 -27.57
C LYS A 307 18.97 18.20 -26.15
N ARG A 308 17.86 18.61 -25.52
CA ARG A 308 17.52 18.24 -24.12
C ARG A 308 16.09 17.72 -23.98
N LEU A 309 15.95 16.57 -23.33
CA LEU A 309 14.66 16.04 -22.87
C LEU A 309 14.08 16.93 -21.76
N ARG A 310 12.90 17.47 -22.03
CA ARG A 310 12.11 18.33 -21.15
C ARG A 310 10.85 17.59 -20.71
N TRP A 311 10.93 17.03 -19.52
CA TRP A 311 9.80 16.49 -18.78
C TRP A 311 8.78 17.59 -18.45
N GLU A 312 7.51 17.21 -18.28
CA GLU A 312 6.44 18.07 -17.80
C GLU A 312 6.81 18.73 -16.45
N LYS A 313 6.26 19.91 -16.17
CA LYS A 313 6.30 20.53 -14.83
C LYS A 313 5.13 20.00 -13.98
N PRO A 314 5.24 19.94 -12.64
CA PRO A 314 4.08 19.66 -11.79
C PRO A 314 2.95 20.66 -12.05
N VAL A 315 1.72 20.15 -12.24
CA VAL A 315 0.49 20.93 -12.46
C VAL A 315 0.19 21.83 -11.24
N SER A 316 0.50 21.32 -10.05
CA SER A 316 0.50 22.10 -8.80
C SER A 316 1.53 21.55 -7.80
N ARG A 317 1.79 22.34 -6.75
CA ARG A 317 2.64 21.96 -5.62
C ARG A 317 2.32 22.81 -4.41
N THR A 318 2.56 22.29 -3.21
CA THR A 318 2.49 23.05 -1.96
C THR A 318 3.62 24.09 -1.89
N ALA A 319 3.73 24.82 -0.77
CA ALA A 319 4.98 25.45 -0.36
C ALA A 319 6.00 24.37 0.08
N SER A 320 7.26 24.76 0.28
CA SER A 320 8.07 24.00 1.24
C SER A 320 7.51 24.26 2.62
N VAL A 321 7.03 23.20 3.26
CA VAL A 321 6.56 23.21 4.64
C VAL A 321 7.44 22.21 5.38
N LEU A 322 7.12 20.92 5.28
CA LEU A 322 7.74 19.83 6.04
C LEU A 322 7.80 18.55 5.18
N GLY A 323 8.62 17.58 5.59
CA GLY A 323 8.61 16.24 4.97
C GLY A 323 7.47 15.38 5.54
N TYR A 324 6.88 14.49 4.74
CA TYR A 324 5.74 13.67 5.17
C TYR A 324 6.12 12.17 5.15
N ALA A 325 5.54 11.37 6.05
CA ALA A 325 5.80 9.94 6.11
C ALA A 325 4.84 9.16 5.19
N ASP A 326 3.56 9.55 5.17
CA ASP A 326 2.50 8.90 4.40
C ASP A 326 1.42 9.89 3.94
N LEU A 327 0.69 9.54 2.87
CA LEU A 327 -0.38 10.34 2.27
C LEU A 327 -1.65 9.49 2.10
N VAL A 328 -2.77 9.96 2.68
CA VAL A 328 -4.08 9.32 2.57
C VAL A 328 -5.10 10.30 1.99
N LEU A 329 -5.96 9.84 1.08
CA LEU A 329 -7.05 10.64 0.53
C LEU A 329 -8.37 10.29 1.22
N PHE A 330 -9.10 11.29 1.70
CA PHE A 330 -10.50 11.14 2.09
C PHE A 330 -11.37 12.18 1.37
N ARG A 331 -12.30 11.70 0.53
CA ARG A 331 -13.06 12.52 -0.43
C ARG A 331 -12.09 13.39 -1.24
N SER A 332 -12.21 14.72 -1.21
CA SER A 332 -11.31 15.65 -1.91
C SER A 332 -10.26 16.32 -1.00
N THR A 333 -9.96 15.75 0.17
CA THR A 333 -8.85 16.20 1.03
C THR A 333 -7.75 15.14 1.10
N LEU A 334 -6.53 15.59 0.78
CA LEU A 334 -5.31 14.83 1.00
C LEU A 334 -4.81 15.11 2.43
N LEU A 335 -4.63 14.04 3.20
CA LEU A 335 -4.12 14.02 4.57
C LEU A 335 -2.68 13.53 4.52
N ALA A 336 -1.75 14.22 5.17
CA ALA A 336 -0.32 13.92 5.14
C ALA A 336 0.24 13.82 6.56
N SER A 337 0.85 12.68 6.92
CA SER A 337 1.45 12.48 8.25
C SER A 337 2.78 13.19 8.32
N GLN A 338 2.89 14.16 9.23
CA GLN A 338 4.07 14.97 9.39
C GLN A 338 4.82 14.56 10.66
N PHE A 339 5.86 13.75 10.43
CA PHE A 339 6.70 13.14 11.46
C PHE A 339 7.36 14.21 12.37
N GLU A 340 8.19 15.09 11.80
CA GLU A 340 9.07 16.04 12.54
C GLU A 340 8.36 16.97 13.54
N LYS A 341 7.05 17.20 13.40
CA LYS A 341 6.21 18.00 14.32
C LYS A 341 5.11 17.21 15.01
N GLY A 342 4.98 15.91 14.75
CA GLY A 342 3.92 15.09 15.30
C GLY A 342 2.51 15.61 14.97
N ARG A 343 2.21 15.89 13.69
CA ARG A 343 0.91 16.44 13.26
C ARG A 343 0.43 15.87 11.92
N ILE A 344 -0.87 15.96 11.63
CA ILE A 344 -1.44 15.68 10.30
C ILE A 344 -1.74 17.00 9.59
N ASP A 345 -1.22 17.17 8.37
CA ASP A 345 -1.58 18.28 7.48
C ASP A 345 -2.70 17.87 6.52
N ALA A 346 -3.72 18.72 6.37
CA ALA A 346 -4.88 18.45 5.53
C ALA A 346 -4.96 19.47 4.39
N TYR A 347 -4.75 19.00 3.16
CA TYR A 347 -4.81 19.77 1.93
C TYR A 347 -6.12 19.47 1.19
N ARG A 348 -7.13 20.32 1.37
CA ARG A 348 -8.36 20.24 0.57
C ARG A 348 -8.04 20.66 -0.86
N LEU A 349 -8.22 19.74 -1.79
CA LEU A 349 -7.96 19.97 -3.21
C LEU A 349 -8.94 21.00 -3.77
N LYS A 350 -8.46 21.79 -4.73
CA LYS A 350 -9.32 22.68 -5.53
C LYS A 350 -10.22 21.86 -6.47
N PRO A 351 -11.32 22.43 -6.98
CA PRO A 351 -12.21 21.74 -7.93
C PRO A 351 -11.55 21.25 -9.22
N ASP A 352 -10.36 21.76 -9.58
CA ASP A 352 -9.55 21.30 -10.71
C ASP A 352 -8.47 20.25 -10.32
N GLY A 353 -8.54 19.73 -9.10
CA GLY A 353 -7.57 18.80 -8.52
C GLY A 353 -6.24 19.44 -8.12
N ARG A 354 -6.09 20.78 -8.16
CA ARG A 354 -4.81 21.41 -7.77
C ARG A 354 -4.65 21.52 -6.26
N LEU A 355 -3.43 21.24 -5.80
CA LEU A 355 -2.98 21.47 -4.43
C LEU A 355 -3.05 22.97 -4.06
N PRO A 356 -3.57 23.34 -2.89
CA PRO A 356 -3.34 24.66 -2.31
C PRO A 356 -1.87 24.80 -1.86
N ARG A 357 -1.42 26.03 -1.63
CA ARG A 357 -0.01 26.29 -1.23
C ARG A 357 0.29 25.95 0.22
N GLN A 358 -0.69 26.08 1.10
CA GLN A 358 -0.59 25.75 2.53
C GLN A 358 -1.65 24.70 2.87
N PRO A 359 -1.49 23.96 3.99
CA PRO A 359 -2.56 23.14 4.54
C PRO A 359 -3.84 23.96 4.74
N THR A 360 -4.99 23.38 4.39
CA THR A 360 -6.32 23.94 4.67
C THR A 360 -6.67 23.82 6.15
N ARG A 361 -6.12 22.80 6.82
CA ARG A 361 -6.13 22.59 8.27
C ARG A 361 -4.91 21.74 8.65
N HIS A 362 -4.52 21.76 9.91
CA HIS A 362 -3.66 20.73 10.50
C HIS A 362 -4.17 20.38 11.91
N THR A 363 -3.73 19.26 12.46
CA THR A 363 -3.93 18.92 13.87
C THR A 363 -3.07 19.81 14.78
N LYS A 364 -3.25 19.73 16.09
CA LYS A 364 -2.28 20.23 17.07
C LYS A 364 -0.90 19.59 16.80
N GLU A 365 0.17 20.34 17.07
CA GLU A 365 1.55 19.84 17.07
C GLU A 365 1.84 19.17 18.42
N ASP A 366 2.33 17.93 18.40
CA ASP A 366 2.89 17.23 19.54
C ASP A 366 3.96 16.26 19.03
N VAL A 367 5.22 16.70 19.01
CA VAL A 367 6.37 16.02 18.37
C VAL A 367 6.47 14.54 18.73
N ARG A 368 6.09 14.15 19.96
CA ARG A 368 6.12 12.77 20.45
C ARG A 368 5.22 11.83 19.64
N THR A 369 4.24 12.37 18.91
CA THR A 369 3.32 11.56 18.10
C THR A 369 4.02 10.92 16.91
N SER A 370 5.01 11.61 16.30
CA SER A 370 5.78 11.18 15.12
C SER A 370 5.02 10.24 14.16
N PRO A 371 3.89 10.69 13.57
CA PRO A 371 2.95 9.83 12.88
C PRO A 371 3.58 9.22 11.62
N VAL A 372 3.52 7.89 11.51
CA VAL A 372 4.17 7.15 10.43
C VAL A 372 3.16 6.93 9.29
N ARG A 373 2.48 5.77 9.24
CA ARG A 373 1.39 5.52 8.29
C ARG A 373 0.02 5.86 8.88
N MET A 374 -0.96 6.01 8.00
CA MET A 374 -2.35 6.28 8.38
C MET A 374 -3.31 5.36 7.62
N THR A 375 -4.49 5.12 8.20
CA THR A 375 -5.58 4.48 7.45
C THR A 375 -6.93 5.11 7.72
N ILE A 376 -7.85 4.86 6.81
CA ILE A 376 -9.25 5.28 6.82
C ILE A 376 -10.09 4.06 6.46
N SER A 377 -11.38 4.10 6.78
CA SER A 377 -12.30 3.10 6.24
C SER A 377 -12.36 3.19 4.72
N ARG A 378 -12.24 2.04 4.06
CA ARG A 378 -12.34 1.86 2.61
C ARG A 378 -13.29 0.72 2.31
N CYS A 379 -13.98 0.76 1.18
CA CYS A 379 -14.79 -0.37 0.76
C CYS A 379 -13.93 -1.63 0.60
N SER A 380 -14.45 -2.77 1.08
CA SER A 380 -13.91 -4.10 0.86
C SER A 380 -14.90 -4.88 0.01
N GLY A 381 -14.49 -5.15 -1.24
CA GLY A 381 -15.34 -5.70 -2.30
C GLY A 381 -16.33 -4.69 -2.91
N GLY A 382 -17.09 -5.18 -3.89
CA GLY A 382 -18.11 -4.39 -4.59
C GLY A 382 -17.55 -3.46 -5.67
N SER A 383 -18.42 -2.63 -6.26
CA SER A 383 -18.06 -1.74 -7.39
C SER A 383 -17.13 -0.58 -7.00
N ASN A 384 -16.96 -0.34 -5.69
CA ASN A 384 -16.18 0.78 -5.13
C ASN A 384 -14.98 0.28 -4.31
N ASP A 385 -14.52 -0.96 -4.50
CA ASP A 385 -13.43 -1.57 -3.73
C ASP A 385 -12.19 -0.66 -3.60
N GLY A 386 -11.60 -0.61 -2.40
CA GLY A 386 -10.47 0.26 -2.08
C GLY A 386 -10.78 1.76 -1.96
N LEU A 387 -11.95 2.25 -2.40
CA LEU A 387 -12.33 3.66 -2.26
C LEU A 387 -12.70 4.00 -0.81
N ALA A 388 -12.42 5.24 -0.40
CA ALA A 388 -12.76 5.75 0.93
C ALA A 388 -14.27 5.70 1.20
N CYS A 389 -14.68 5.16 2.35
CA CYS A 389 -16.08 5.00 2.72
C CYS A 389 -16.41 5.56 4.12
N ALA A 390 -17.67 5.95 4.29
CA ALA A 390 -18.27 6.45 5.52
C ALA A 390 -19.65 5.82 5.81
N SER A 391 -20.16 4.96 4.93
CA SER A 391 -21.34 4.11 5.18
C SER A 391 -21.32 2.88 4.27
N ALA A 392 -22.07 1.83 4.63
CA ALA A 392 -22.22 0.65 3.77
C ALA A 392 -22.85 0.98 2.39
N MET A 393 -23.67 2.03 2.31
CA MET A 393 -24.28 2.49 1.04
C MET A 393 -23.25 3.07 0.06
N GLU A 394 -22.09 3.53 0.54
CA GLU A 394 -20.98 3.96 -0.32
C GLU A 394 -20.19 2.75 -0.90
N CYS A 395 -20.53 1.51 -0.54
CA CYS A 395 -19.87 0.28 -1.01
C CYS A 395 -20.85 -0.75 -1.64
N PRO A 396 -21.44 -0.46 -2.83
CA PRO A 396 -22.40 -1.38 -3.46
C PRO A 396 -21.78 -2.75 -3.78
N GLY A 397 -22.31 -3.81 -3.19
CA GLY A 397 -21.79 -5.18 -3.33
C GLY A 397 -20.54 -5.48 -2.48
N GLY A 398 -20.20 -4.62 -1.52
CA GLY A 398 -19.09 -4.79 -0.58
C GLY A 398 -19.45 -4.37 0.84
N THR A 399 -18.43 -4.16 1.67
CA THR A 399 -18.57 -3.74 3.07
C THR A 399 -17.76 -2.48 3.37
N CYS A 400 -18.16 -1.70 4.39
CA CYS A 400 -17.41 -0.53 4.87
C CYS A 400 -16.97 -0.77 6.33
N PRO A 401 -15.67 -1.00 6.62
CA PRO A 401 -15.18 -1.38 7.95
C PRO A 401 -15.55 -0.44 9.09
N SER A 402 -15.67 0.87 8.87
CA SER A 402 -16.01 1.84 9.91
C SER A 402 -16.77 3.03 9.32
N ALA A 403 -18.10 3.02 9.47
CA ALA A 403 -19.04 4.03 8.97
C ALA A 403 -19.01 5.38 9.73
N ALA A 404 -17.82 5.83 10.14
CA ALA A 404 -17.62 6.83 11.19
C ALA A 404 -16.86 8.10 10.76
N ASN A 405 -16.40 8.17 9.50
CA ASN A 405 -15.50 9.23 8.98
C ASN A 405 -14.25 9.41 9.88
N VAL A 406 -13.45 8.36 10.06
CA VAL A 406 -12.29 8.37 10.97
C VAL A 406 -10.98 8.13 10.22
N LEU A 407 -9.97 8.92 10.58
CA LEU A 407 -8.55 8.69 10.29
C LEU A 407 -7.90 8.04 11.51
N TYR A 408 -7.32 6.86 11.31
CA TYR A 408 -6.49 6.18 12.31
C TYR A 408 -5.02 6.39 11.96
N VAL A 409 -4.20 6.66 12.98
CA VAL A 409 -2.81 7.11 12.83
C VAL A 409 -1.90 6.27 13.72
N ALA A 410 -0.87 5.66 13.13
CA ALA A 410 0.19 4.98 13.86
C ALA A 410 1.14 6.03 14.47
N ALA A 411 1.10 6.21 15.79
CA ALA A 411 1.86 7.23 16.51
C ALA A 411 3.07 6.60 17.22
N GLY A 412 4.12 6.30 16.45
CA GLY A 412 5.23 5.43 16.84
C GLY A 412 5.94 5.83 18.13
N GLU A 413 6.37 7.09 18.25
CA GLU A 413 7.08 7.61 19.44
C GLU A 413 6.15 7.89 20.64
N LEU A 414 4.83 7.68 20.49
CA LEU A 414 3.84 7.72 21.56
C LEU A 414 3.35 6.32 21.98
N ASP A 415 3.86 5.23 21.37
CA ASP A 415 3.47 3.84 21.65
C ASP A 415 1.95 3.59 21.60
N ARG A 416 1.25 4.30 20.68
CA ARG A 416 -0.22 4.34 20.60
C ARG A 416 -0.74 4.39 19.17
N VAL A 417 -2.02 4.04 18.99
CA VAL A 417 -2.81 4.43 17.81
C VAL A 417 -3.77 5.55 18.18
N GLN A 418 -3.86 6.58 17.34
CA GLN A 418 -4.78 7.71 17.52
C GLN A 418 -5.90 7.72 16.48
N ALA A 419 -7.11 8.11 16.87
CA ALA A 419 -8.28 8.23 16.01
C ALA A 419 -8.78 9.68 15.94
N PHE A 420 -8.82 10.25 14.73
CA PHE A 420 -9.27 11.61 14.45
C PHE A 420 -10.58 11.59 13.65
N ARG A 421 -11.54 12.44 14.04
CA ARG A 421 -12.73 12.70 13.22
C ARG A 421 -12.34 13.44 11.95
N LEU A 422 -12.79 12.97 10.80
CA LEU A 422 -12.80 13.69 9.55
C LEU A 422 -14.18 14.29 9.33
N ARG A 423 -14.25 15.58 8.98
CA ARG A 423 -15.53 16.25 8.74
C ARG A 423 -16.17 15.72 7.45
N GLN A 424 -17.35 15.08 7.56
CA GLN A 424 -18.04 14.42 6.45
C GLN A 424 -18.12 15.26 5.14
N SER A 425 -18.33 16.57 5.26
CA SER A 425 -18.48 17.49 4.11
C SER A 425 -17.23 17.65 3.24
N ASP A 426 -16.03 17.48 3.79
CA ASP A 426 -14.78 17.78 3.08
C ASP A 426 -13.50 17.11 3.59
N GLY A 427 -13.57 16.19 4.54
CA GLY A 427 -12.43 15.40 5.00
C GLY A 427 -11.40 16.11 5.87
N LEU A 428 -11.64 17.36 6.31
CA LEU A 428 -10.72 18.04 7.22
C LEU A 428 -10.76 17.39 8.63
N PRO A 429 -9.60 17.15 9.27
CA PRO A 429 -9.54 16.49 10.58
C PRO A 429 -9.87 17.44 11.74
N SER A 430 -10.37 16.88 12.84
CA SER A 430 -10.42 17.57 14.14
C SER A 430 -9.01 17.93 14.64
N PRO A 431 -8.84 19.03 15.41
CA PRO A 431 -7.52 19.45 15.89
C PRO A 431 -6.81 18.46 16.83
N ALA A 432 -7.56 17.57 17.48
CA ALA A 432 -7.06 16.56 18.42
C ALA A 432 -7.75 15.21 18.13
N PRO A 433 -7.14 14.08 18.53
CA PRO A 433 -7.82 12.79 18.47
C PRO A 433 -9.02 12.78 19.44
N PHE A 434 -10.07 12.05 19.08
CA PHE A 434 -11.26 11.86 19.94
C PHE A 434 -11.24 10.52 20.68
N SER A 435 -10.34 9.63 20.29
CA SER A 435 -10.08 8.31 20.89
C SER A 435 -8.63 7.95 20.56
N GLN A 436 -7.98 7.20 21.45
CA GLN A 436 -6.63 6.67 21.27
C GLN A 436 -6.50 5.39 22.10
N THR A 437 -5.55 4.54 21.77
CA THR A 437 -5.25 3.35 22.57
C THR A 437 -4.56 3.72 23.89
N ASP A 438 -4.55 2.80 24.83
CA ASP A 438 -3.56 2.80 25.91
C ASP A 438 -2.12 2.70 25.35
N GLU A 439 -1.15 3.05 26.20
CA GLU A 439 0.27 3.00 25.84
C GLU A 439 0.78 1.58 25.89
N GLN A 440 1.47 1.14 24.84
CA GLN A 440 2.19 -0.13 24.83
C GLN A 440 3.68 0.16 24.78
N THR A 441 4.26 0.59 25.91
CA THR A 441 5.63 1.12 26.00
C THR A 441 6.66 0.23 25.30
N GLY A 442 7.37 0.79 24.32
CA GLY A 442 8.34 0.08 23.47
C GLY A 442 7.74 -0.74 22.33
N SER A 443 6.48 -0.53 21.95
CA SER A 443 5.82 -1.17 20.80
C SER A 443 6.23 -0.54 19.47
N PHE A 444 6.33 0.80 19.42
CA PHE A 444 6.61 1.59 18.22
C PHE A 444 5.69 1.27 17.02
N PRO A 445 4.38 1.63 17.07
CA PRO A 445 3.45 1.41 15.97
C PRO A 445 3.79 2.26 14.75
N ASN A 446 4.06 1.59 13.63
CA ASN A 446 4.45 2.20 12.36
C ASN A 446 3.40 2.03 11.24
N ASP A 447 2.50 1.05 11.34
CA ASP A 447 1.38 0.83 10.42
C ASP A 447 0.11 0.33 11.11
N VAL A 448 -1.04 0.59 10.45
CA VAL A 448 -2.39 0.25 10.93
C VAL A 448 -3.31 -0.22 9.80
N ALA A 449 -4.07 -1.29 10.05
CA ALA A 449 -5.05 -1.84 9.11
C ALA A 449 -6.41 -2.10 9.80
N LEU A 450 -7.50 -2.06 9.02
CA LEU A 450 -8.86 -2.29 9.50
C LEU A 450 -9.42 -3.59 8.91
N ALA A 451 -10.21 -4.32 9.69
CA ALA A 451 -11.03 -5.44 9.22
C ALA A 451 -12.49 -5.30 9.68
N VAL A 452 -13.39 -5.85 8.87
CA VAL A 452 -14.77 -6.21 9.27
C VAL A 452 -14.72 -7.59 9.89
N LEU A 453 -15.53 -7.82 10.92
CA LEU A 453 -15.72 -9.14 11.52
C LEU A 453 -17.14 -9.69 11.27
N SER A 454 -17.33 -10.98 11.53
CA SER A 454 -18.65 -11.64 11.49
C SER A 454 -19.39 -11.67 12.83
N ASP A 455 -18.68 -11.51 13.95
CA ASP A 455 -19.21 -11.43 15.32
C ASP A 455 -18.64 -10.19 16.05
N GLU A 456 -19.05 -9.92 17.28
CA GLU A 456 -18.50 -8.80 18.07
C GLU A 456 -17.00 -8.99 18.38
N CYS A 457 -16.20 -7.95 18.15
CA CYS A 457 -14.78 -7.93 18.52
C CYS A 457 -14.61 -8.08 20.04
N ARG A 458 -14.02 -9.20 20.48
CA ARG A 458 -13.79 -9.58 21.88
C ARG A 458 -12.70 -10.66 21.98
#